data_AF-I9UPJ5-F1
#
_entry.id   AF-I9UPJ5-F1
#
_cell.length_a   1.000
_cell.length_b   1.000
_cell.length_c   1.000
_cell.angle_alpha   90.00
_cell.angle_beta   90.00
_cell.angle_gamma   90.00
#
_symmetry.space_group_name_H-M   'P 1'
#
loop_
_entity.id
_entity.type
_entity.pdbx_description
1 polymer ?
#
loop_
_entity_poly.entity_id
_entity_poly.type
_entity_poly.pdbx_seq_one_letter_code
_entity_poly.pdbx_strand_id
1 'polypeptide(L)'
;MKVKQQIINFYQILKELPDNEEYNVEGIRNRVSMKADNLLFTLDNKGNQGIDIDAKIFSFLSFVKGYDMPRFEDNYYLFTKEDLDREYKALGDIESLNGNEIDC
;
A
#
# COMPACT_ATOMS: atom_id res chain seq x y z
N MET A 1 11.53 1.89 10.26
CA MET A 1 11.85 1.30 8.93
C MET A 1 11.49 2.33 7.89
N LYS A 2 12.36 2.60 6.91
CA LYS A 2 12.12 3.66 5.92
C LYS A 2 10.89 3.41 5.05
N VAL A 3 10.23 4.48 4.60
CA VAL A 3 9.04 4.42 3.72
C VAL A 3 9.27 3.53 2.51
N LYS A 4 10.40 3.69 1.82
CA LYS A 4 10.73 2.88 0.64
C LYS A 4 10.71 1.37 0.93
N GLN A 5 11.25 0.98 2.08
CA GLN A 5 11.29 -0.43 2.49
C GLN A 5 9.89 -0.94 2.85
N GLN A 6 9.05 -0.10 3.47
CA GLN A 6 7.66 -0.48 3.76
C GLN A 6 6.87 -0.72 2.47
N ILE A 7 6.99 0.19 1.49
CA ILE A 7 6.35 0.08 0.17
C ILE A 7 6.76 -1.22 -0.54
N ILE A 8 8.07 -1.49 -0.61
CA ILE A 8 8.60 -2.73 -1.22
C ILE A 8 8.06 -3.96 -0.49
N ASN A 9 8.06 -3.95 0.85
CA ASN A 9 7.58 -5.08 1.63
C ASN A 9 6.08 -5.33 1.42
N PHE A 10 5.24 -4.28 1.40
CA PHE A 10 3.81 -4.43 1.12
C PHE A 10 3.58 -5.04 -0.26
N TYR A 11 4.27 -4.53 -1.28
CA TYR A 11 4.19 -5.06 -2.64
C TYR A 11 4.58 -6.54 -2.70
N GLN A 12 5.73 -6.92 -2.14
CA GLN A 12 6.21 -8.30 -2.16
C GLN A 12 5.25 -9.26 -1.46
N ILE A 13 4.81 -8.91 -0.24
CA ILE A 13 3.86 -9.73 0.53
C ILE A 13 2.57 -9.95 -0.26
N LEU A 14 1.98 -8.89 -0.82
CA LEU A 14 0.71 -8.98 -1.53
C LEU A 14 0.83 -9.71 -2.87
N LYS A 15 1.98 -9.60 -3.55
CA LYS A 15 2.26 -10.28 -4.82
C LYS A 15 2.34 -11.79 -4.69
N GLU A 16 2.80 -12.30 -3.54
CA GLU A 16 2.95 -13.72 -3.27
C GLU A 16 1.63 -14.43 -2.92
N LEU A 17 0.58 -13.68 -2.58
CA LEU A 17 -0.74 -14.24 -2.26
C LEU A 17 -1.40 -14.89 -3.50
N PRO A 18 -2.38 -15.78 -3.39
CA PRO A 18 -3.19 -16.22 -4.52
C PRO A 18 -4.14 -15.11 -5.03
N ASP A 19 -4.50 -15.18 -6.31
CA ASP A 19 -5.42 -14.20 -6.93
C ASP A 19 -6.89 -14.47 -6.59
N ASN A 20 -7.25 -15.73 -6.34
CA ASN A 20 -8.62 -16.18 -6.13
C ASN A 20 -8.82 -16.68 -4.69
N GLU A 21 -8.59 -15.79 -3.72
CA GLU A 21 -8.92 -16.04 -2.32
C GLU A 21 -10.26 -15.38 -1.97
N GLU A 22 -11.07 -16.11 -1.20
CA GLU A 22 -12.20 -15.52 -0.50
C GLU A 22 -11.70 -14.48 0.51
N TYR A 23 -12.47 -13.41 0.67
CA TYR A 23 -12.17 -12.34 1.59
C TYR A 23 -12.05 -12.88 3.03
N ASN A 24 -10.93 -12.53 3.65
CA ASN A 24 -10.66 -12.83 5.05
C ASN A 24 -10.27 -11.55 5.80
N VAL A 25 -11.12 -11.15 6.74
CA VAL A 25 -10.91 -9.98 7.61
C VAL A 25 -9.69 -10.13 8.52
N GLU A 26 -9.28 -11.35 8.86
CA GLU A 26 -8.06 -11.62 9.65
C GLU A 26 -6.84 -11.94 8.77
N GLY A 27 -7.05 -11.94 7.44
CA GLY A 27 -6.09 -12.34 6.43
C GLY A 27 -4.94 -11.36 6.24
N ILE A 28 -3.97 -11.78 5.43
CA ILE A 28 -2.75 -11.00 5.17
C ILE A 28 -3.09 -9.67 4.50
N ARG A 29 -4.05 -9.63 3.57
CA ARG A 29 -4.47 -8.38 2.90
C ARG A 29 -4.96 -7.33 3.91
N ASN A 30 -5.82 -7.70 4.87
CA ASN A 30 -6.27 -6.76 5.91
C ASN A 30 -5.11 -6.27 6.79
N ARG A 31 -4.22 -7.18 7.22
CA ARG A 31 -3.04 -6.81 8.03
C ARG A 31 -2.12 -5.82 7.31
N VAL A 32 -1.91 -5.99 6.01
CA VAL A 32 -1.11 -5.07 5.19
C VAL A 32 -1.86 -3.75 5.00
N SER A 33 -3.17 -3.78 4.74
CA SER A 33 -4.03 -2.60 4.59
C SER A 33 -4.01 -1.72 5.85
N MET A 34 -4.14 -2.31 7.04
CA MET A 34 -4.03 -1.60 8.31
C MET A 34 -2.64 -0.98 8.51
N LYS A 35 -1.56 -1.66 8.09
CA LYS A 35 -0.21 -1.10 8.16
C LYS A 35 -0.03 0.08 7.21
N ALA A 36 -0.59 -0.01 6.01
CA ALA A 36 -0.59 1.10 5.05
C ALA A 36 -1.38 2.31 5.58
N ASP A 37 -2.52 2.09 6.24
CA ASP A 37 -3.30 3.17 6.87
C ASP A 37 -2.51 3.88 7.99
N ASN A 38 -1.85 3.11 8.86
CA ASN A 38 -0.97 3.69 9.89
C ASN A 38 0.20 4.48 9.29
N LEU A 39 0.77 4.00 8.19
CA LEU A 39 1.84 4.70 7.49
C LEU A 39 1.33 6.00 6.84
N LEU A 40 0.16 5.97 6.19
CA LEU A 40 -0.51 7.16 5.65
C LEU A 40 -0.70 8.22 6.74
N PHE A 41 -1.23 7.83 7.90
CA PHE A 41 -1.39 8.75 9.03
C PHE A 41 -0.06 9.36 9.49
N THR A 42 1.00 8.55 9.56
CA THR A 42 2.33 9.04 9.93
C THR A 42 2.87 10.04 8.91
N LEU A 43 2.73 9.74 7.62
CA LEU A 43 3.20 10.61 6.54
C LEU A 43 2.39 11.91 6.43
N ASP A 44 1.07 11.86 6.64
CA ASP A 44 0.24 13.06 6.67
C ASP A 44 0.70 14.02 7.79
N ASN A 45 0.98 13.49 8.99
CA ASN A 45 1.53 14.28 10.08
C ASN A 45 2.90 14.89 9.76
N LYS A 46 3.76 14.16 9.03
CA LYS A 46 5.07 14.68 8.57
C LYS A 46 4.88 15.77 7.50
N GLY A 47 3.95 15.59 6.59
CA GLY A 47 3.54 16.61 5.61
C GLY A 47 3.06 17.89 6.29
N ASN A 48 2.22 17.76 7.33
CA ASN A 48 1.75 18.88 8.15
C ASN A 48 2.88 19.57 8.95
N GLN A 49 4.02 18.90 9.14
CA GLN A 49 5.25 19.47 9.72
C GLN A 49 6.17 20.14 8.68
N GLY A 50 5.74 20.22 7.41
CA GLY A 50 6.47 20.86 6.32
C GLY A 50 7.47 19.95 5.60
N ILE A 51 7.42 18.63 5.83
CA ILE A 51 8.23 17.68 5.06
C ILE A 51 7.51 17.40 3.73
N ASP A 52 8.19 17.69 2.63
CA ASP A 52 7.67 17.38 1.29
C ASP A 52 7.70 15.86 1.04
N ILE A 53 6.55 15.33 0.62
CA ILE A 53 6.34 13.90 0.38
C ILE A 53 5.60 13.75 -0.94
N ASP A 54 6.13 12.90 -1.81
CA ASP A 54 5.61 12.72 -3.15
C ASP A 54 4.19 12.14 -3.13
N ALA A 55 3.27 12.74 -3.89
CA ALA A 55 1.87 12.32 -3.94
C ALA A 55 1.70 10.86 -4.44
N LYS A 56 2.69 10.36 -5.18
CA LYS A 56 2.74 8.96 -5.62
C LYS A 56 2.84 7.99 -4.44
N ILE A 57 3.57 8.34 -3.38
CA ILE A 57 3.66 7.54 -2.16
C ILE A 57 2.28 7.42 -1.51
N PHE A 58 1.58 8.56 -1.33
CA PHE A 58 0.22 8.56 -0.79
C PHE A 58 -0.75 7.78 -1.66
N SER A 59 -0.65 7.90 -2.98
CA SER A 59 -1.51 7.20 -3.93
C SER A 59 -1.36 5.69 -3.81
N PHE A 60 -0.11 5.19 -3.82
CA PHE A 60 0.14 3.76 -3.67
C PHE A 60 -0.31 3.23 -2.30
N LEU A 61 0.00 3.94 -1.21
CA LEU A 61 -0.41 3.50 0.13
C LEU A 61 -1.94 3.53 0.30
N SER A 62 -2.63 4.48 -0.34
CA SER A 62 -4.10 4.51 -0.35
C SER A 62 -4.70 3.34 -1.11
N PHE A 63 -4.08 2.94 -2.23
CA PHE A 63 -4.44 1.71 -2.92
C PHE A 63 -4.22 0.48 -2.04
N VAL A 64 -3.04 0.35 -1.41
CA VAL A 64 -2.73 -0.77 -0.52
C VAL A 64 -3.71 -0.84 0.65
N LYS A 65 -4.10 0.30 1.23
CA LYS A 65 -5.15 0.39 2.25
C LYS A 65 -6.50 -0.16 1.78
N GLY A 66 -6.84 -0.01 0.50
CA GLY A 66 -8.08 -0.55 -0.07
C GLY A 66 -7.95 -1.96 -0.65
N TYR A 67 -6.75 -2.55 -0.63
CA TYR A 67 -6.47 -3.81 -1.32
C TYR A 67 -7.14 -5.03 -0.67
N ASP A 68 -7.60 -4.89 0.57
CA ASP A 68 -8.39 -5.89 1.29
C ASP A 68 -9.89 -5.81 1.02
N MET A 69 -10.36 -4.90 0.16
CA MET A 69 -11.78 -4.70 -0.08
C MET A 69 -12.47 -5.93 -0.71
N PRO A 70 -13.56 -6.45 -0.12
CA PRO A 70 -14.35 -7.52 -0.73
C PRO A 70 -15.27 -6.99 -1.83
N ARG A 71 -15.55 -7.84 -2.81
CA ARG A 71 -16.65 -7.68 -3.76
C ARG A 71 -17.97 -8.09 -3.11
N PHE A 72 -19.02 -7.32 -3.37
CA PHE A 72 -20.33 -7.58 -2.79
C PHE A 72 -20.99 -8.84 -3.35
N GLU A 73 -20.65 -9.21 -4.60
CA GLU A 73 -21.32 -10.26 -5.35
C GLU A 73 -20.95 -11.67 -4.88
N ASP A 74 -19.68 -11.88 -4.51
CA ASP A 74 -19.14 -13.20 -4.26
C ASP A 74 -18.17 -13.30 -3.08
N ASN A 75 -17.95 -12.19 -2.35
CA ASN A 75 -17.05 -12.12 -1.20
C ASN A 75 -15.59 -12.52 -1.54
N TYR A 76 -15.16 -12.40 -2.80
CA TYR A 76 -13.74 -12.42 -3.16
C TYR A 76 -13.16 -11.01 -3.11
N TYR A 77 -11.83 -10.87 -3.13
CA TYR A 77 -11.20 -9.56 -3.16
C TYR A 77 -11.50 -8.79 -4.47
N LEU A 78 -11.74 -7.49 -4.34
CA LEU A 78 -12.03 -6.58 -5.46
C LEU A 78 -10.81 -6.39 -6.36
N PHE A 79 -9.63 -6.22 -5.76
CA PHE A 79 -8.40 -5.92 -6.49
C PHE A 79 -7.55 -7.17 -6.72
N THR A 80 -6.93 -7.20 -7.89
CA THR A 80 -6.08 -8.29 -8.37
C THR A 80 -4.59 -7.95 -8.24
N LYS A 81 -3.71 -8.93 -8.42
CA LYS A 81 -2.28 -8.65 -8.55
C LYS A 81 -1.94 -7.77 -9.74
N GLU A 82 -2.71 -7.83 -10.82
CA GLU A 82 -2.47 -6.96 -11.97
C GLU A 82 -2.70 -5.49 -11.60
N ASP A 83 -3.71 -5.21 -10.78
CA ASP A 83 -3.93 -3.88 -10.22
C ASP A 83 -2.76 -3.47 -9.32
N LEU A 84 -2.33 -4.35 -8.41
CA LEU A 84 -1.17 -4.11 -7.55
C LEU A 84 0.10 -3.81 -8.36
N ASP A 85 0.39 -4.60 -9.39
CA ASP A 85 1.54 -4.42 -10.27
C ASP A 85 1.46 -3.09 -11.04
N ARG A 86 0.27 -2.69 -11.49
CA ARG A 86 0.04 -1.41 -12.16
C ARG A 86 0.33 -0.24 -11.23
N GLU A 87 -0.25 -0.25 -10.02
CA GLU A 87 -0.06 0.83 -9.05
C GLU A 87 1.39 0.89 -8.55
N TYR A 88 2.04 -0.26 -8.33
CA TYR A 88 3.45 -0.29 -7.95
C TYR A 88 4.35 0.26 -9.07
N LYS A 89 4.10 -0.08 -10.33
CA LYS A 89 4.85 0.48 -11.47
C LYS A 89 4.63 1.98 -11.63
N ALA A 90 3.45 2.50 -11.25
CA ALA A 90 3.14 3.93 -11.33
C ALA A 90 3.99 4.80 -10.37
N LEU A 91 4.55 4.20 -9.31
CA LEU A 91 5.55 4.86 -8.46
C LEU A 91 6.77 5.31 -9.29
N GLY A 92 7.20 4.51 -10.26
CA GLY A 92 8.46 4.70 -10.98
C GLY A 92 9.65 4.34 -10.10
N ASP A 93 10.71 5.15 -10.17
CA ASP A 93 11.89 4.98 -9.31
C ASP A 93 11.62 5.51 -7.90
N ILE A 94 11.41 4.61 -6.94
CA ILE A 94 11.09 4.94 -5.54
C ILE A 94 12.20 5.78 -4.89
N GLU A 95 13.48 5.56 -5.25
CA GLU A 95 14.60 6.29 -4.64
C GLU A 95 14.63 7.76 -5.05
N SER A 96 13.96 8.10 -6.16
CA SER A 96 13.79 9.47 -6.64
C SER A 96 12.63 10.22 -5.98
N LEU A 97 11.73 9.54 -5.26
CA LEU A 97 10.53 10.15 -4.69
C LEU A 97 10.83 10.91 -3.40
N ASN A 98 10.31 12.12 -3.26
CA ASN A 98 10.44 12.87 -2.01
C ASN A 98 9.75 12.14 -0.85
N GLY A 99 10.42 12.07 0.30
CA GLY A 99 9.92 11.38 1.49
C GLY A 99 10.17 9.87 1.55
N ASN A 100 10.83 9.27 0.56
CA ASN A 100 11.09 7.83 0.54
C ASN A 100 12.04 7.34 1.68
N GLU A 101 12.90 8.23 2.17
CA GLU A 101 13.88 7.96 3.22
C GLU A 101 13.37 8.27 4.64
N ILE A 102 12.11 8.74 4.79
CA ILE A 102 11.53 9.06 6.10
C ILE A 102 11.49 7.80 6.96
N ASP A 103 11.94 7.93 8.21
CA ASP A 103 11.80 6.88 9.22
C ASP A 103 10.39 6.89 9.82
N CYS A 104 9.74 5.72 9.75
CA CYS A 104 8.42 5.44 10.31
C CYS A 104 8.47 4.22 11.24
#